data_AF-A0A2D7GCM4-F1
#
_entry.id   AF-A0A2D7GCM4-F1
#
_cell.length_a   1.000
_cell.length_b   1.000
_cell.length_c   1.000
_cell.angle_alpha   90.00
_cell.angle_beta   90.00
_cell.angle_gamma   90.00
#
_symmetry.space_group_name_H-M   'P 1'
#
loop_
_entity.id
_entity.type
_entity.pdbx_description
1 polymer ?
#
loop_
_entity_poly.entity_id
_entity_poly.type
_entity_poly.pdbx_seq_one_letter_code
_entity_poly.pdbx_strand_id
1 'polypeptide(L)'
;MFKCQRDFSNLFFQSENLTDLERQEMTKSFALAMHAEVTNLANSVNFKDHRLIKQDVDKRRILYKSIDTFRYLLANLNMWDIDTEDFIEAFWNKDLFLNMRYEMEKNVWSGQPVVVVDMDDVINSFREDFTGWLSEARGIDADPESTEYYSTKEVKEAGFLPETVFQDFILDGGLRRIKPNLEMIETVNRLYDEGFWVQILTARPKDNITCLHDTFYWAHHAGVKFHHLDFSPEKFRWLVQKDFYDADQVVCAIDDSAKHASEYAKHGVHVLSPIKSYNQELKNISKVELYNDTSLVYNLVHNLKES
;
A
#
# COMPACT_ATOMS: atom_id res chain seq x y z
N MET A 1 10.91 -10.38 -25.26
CA MET A 1 9.73 -11.23 -25.55
C MET A 1 8.51 -10.41 -25.94
N PHE A 2 8.20 -9.31 -25.23
CA PHE A 2 7.14 -8.35 -25.57
C PHE A 2 7.14 -7.92 -27.04
N LYS A 3 8.27 -7.42 -27.55
CA LYS A 3 8.43 -7.03 -28.96
C LYS A 3 8.07 -8.17 -29.93
N CYS A 4 8.63 -9.35 -29.74
CA CYS A 4 8.34 -10.51 -30.59
C CYS A 4 6.85 -10.88 -30.59
N GLN A 5 6.18 -10.78 -29.44
CA GLN A 5 4.73 -10.99 -29.38
C GLN A 5 3.95 -9.86 -30.07
N ARG A 6 4.36 -8.60 -29.91
CA ARG A 6 3.75 -7.44 -30.59
C ARG A 6 3.88 -7.57 -32.11
N ASP A 7 5.07 -7.90 -32.61
CA ASP A 7 5.35 -8.14 -34.03
C ASP A 7 4.45 -9.26 -34.58
N PHE A 8 4.24 -10.33 -33.80
CA PHE A 8 3.34 -11.42 -34.19
C PHE A 8 1.86 -11.00 -34.18
N SER A 9 1.41 -10.28 -33.16
CA SER A 9 0.04 -9.77 -33.08
C SER A 9 -0.29 -8.84 -34.24
N ASN A 10 0.68 -8.02 -34.67
CA ASN A 10 0.56 -7.08 -35.79
C ASN A 10 0.34 -7.76 -37.15
N LEU A 11 0.54 -9.07 -37.26
CA LEU A 11 0.18 -9.85 -38.45
C LEU A 11 -1.34 -10.01 -38.63
N PHE A 12 -2.13 -9.84 -37.55
CA PHE A 12 -3.56 -10.10 -37.54
C PHE A 12 -4.40 -8.82 -37.43
N PHE A 13 -3.89 -7.79 -36.78
CA PHE A 13 -4.56 -6.50 -36.60
C PHE A 13 -3.53 -5.39 -36.35
N GLN A 14 -3.88 -4.14 -36.67
CA GLN A 14 -3.03 -2.98 -36.39
C GLN A 14 -3.41 -2.39 -35.02
N SER A 15 -2.67 -2.76 -33.97
CA SER A 15 -2.99 -2.37 -32.59
C SER A 15 -3.09 -0.86 -32.37
N GLU A 16 -2.31 -0.07 -33.12
CA GLU A 16 -2.24 1.39 -33.01
C GLU A 16 -3.53 2.09 -33.46
N ASN A 17 -4.35 1.43 -34.27
CA ASN A 17 -5.58 2.00 -34.84
C ASN A 17 -6.85 1.56 -34.10
N LEU A 18 -6.72 0.75 -33.04
CA LEU A 18 -7.87 0.24 -32.30
C LEU A 18 -8.38 1.28 -31.31
N THR A 19 -9.70 1.47 -31.32
CA THR A 19 -10.44 2.17 -30.26
C THR A 19 -10.36 1.40 -28.94
N ASP A 20 -10.59 2.07 -27.80
CA ASP A 20 -10.63 1.40 -26.49
C ASP A 20 -11.65 0.27 -26.42
N LEU A 21 -12.80 0.42 -27.11
CA LEU A 21 -13.82 -0.63 -27.19
C LEU A 21 -13.29 -1.87 -27.93
N GLU A 22 -12.58 -1.67 -29.03
CA GLU A 22 -11.95 -2.77 -29.78
C GLU A 22 -10.81 -3.41 -28.97
N ARG A 23 -9.99 -2.62 -28.28
CA ARG A 23 -8.96 -3.13 -27.35
C ARG A 23 -9.58 -3.99 -26.25
N GLN A 24 -10.74 -3.59 -25.71
CA GLN A 24 -11.50 -4.40 -24.74
C GLN A 24 -11.99 -5.72 -25.33
N GLU A 25 -12.57 -5.72 -26.54
CA GLU A 25 -13.01 -6.97 -27.20
C GLU A 25 -11.83 -7.91 -27.53
N MET A 26 -10.70 -7.35 -27.94
CA MET A 26 -9.47 -8.11 -28.14
C MET A 26 -8.95 -8.71 -26.83
N THR A 27 -8.98 -7.94 -25.74
CA THR A 27 -8.61 -8.41 -24.40
C THR A 27 -9.47 -9.60 -23.97
N LYS A 28 -10.79 -9.54 -24.20
CA LYS A 28 -11.70 -10.67 -23.95
C LYS A 28 -11.31 -11.89 -24.77
N SER A 29 -11.05 -11.69 -26.06
CA SER A 29 -10.66 -12.77 -26.97
C SER A 29 -9.35 -13.44 -26.55
N PHE A 30 -8.34 -12.67 -26.17
CA PHE A 30 -7.07 -13.17 -25.66
C PHE A 30 -7.22 -13.88 -24.32
N ALA A 31 -8.03 -13.37 -23.40
CA ALA A 31 -8.31 -14.02 -22.13
C ALA A 31 -8.99 -15.38 -22.32
N LEU A 32 -9.96 -15.48 -23.24
CA LEU A 32 -10.64 -16.74 -23.57
C LEU A 32 -9.70 -17.75 -24.24
N ALA A 33 -8.85 -17.29 -25.15
CA ALA A 33 -7.83 -18.13 -25.78
C ALA A 33 -6.80 -18.63 -24.75
N MET A 34 -6.33 -17.74 -23.87
CA MET A 34 -5.44 -18.08 -22.76
C MET A 34 -6.06 -19.15 -21.85
N HIS A 35 -7.35 -19.03 -21.51
CA HIS A 35 -8.08 -20.02 -20.72
C HIS A 35 -8.13 -21.40 -21.40
N ALA A 36 -8.33 -21.44 -22.72
CA ALA A 36 -8.28 -22.70 -23.48
C ALA A 36 -6.87 -23.34 -23.40
N GLU A 37 -5.81 -22.54 -23.44
CA GLU A 37 -4.44 -23.05 -23.29
C GLU A 37 -4.10 -23.51 -21.88
N VAL A 38 -4.62 -22.84 -20.85
CA VAL A 38 -4.54 -23.32 -19.45
C VAL A 38 -5.26 -24.67 -19.31
N THR A 39 -6.40 -24.85 -19.97
CA THR A 39 -7.10 -26.15 -19.99
C THR A 39 -6.26 -27.22 -20.70
N ASN A 40 -5.57 -26.88 -21.79
CA ASN A 40 -4.66 -27.77 -22.49
C ASN A 40 -3.42 -28.14 -21.66
N LEU A 41 -2.92 -27.19 -20.87
CA LEU A 41 -1.84 -27.40 -19.91
C LEU A 41 -2.27 -28.39 -18.83
N ALA A 42 -3.46 -28.21 -18.23
CA ALA A 42 -4.02 -29.12 -17.23
C ALA A 42 -4.19 -30.56 -17.79
N ASN A 43 -4.59 -30.70 -19.05
CA ASN A 43 -4.65 -31.99 -19.75
C ASN A 43 -3.28 -32.69 -19.93
N SER A 44 -2.16 -32.06 -19.58
CA SER A 44 -0.82 -32.67 -19.62
C SER A 44 -0.49 -33.48 -18.34
N VAL A 45 -1.34 -33.37 -17.32
CA VAL A 45 -1.23 -34.12 -16.05
C VAL A 45 -2.54 -34.86 -15.75
N ASN A 46 -2.55 -35.70 -14.72
CA ASN A 46 -3.75 -36.41 -14.27
C ASN A 46 -4.64 -35.54 -13.40
N PHE A 47 -5.32 -34.53 -13.97
CA PHE A 47 -6.20 -33.64 -13.20
C PHE A 47 -7.67 -34.12 -13.11
N LYS A 48 -8.09 -35.08 -13.94
CA LYS A 48 -9.45 -35.66 -13.91
C LYS A 48 -9.46 -36.92 -13.07
N ASP A 49 -9.80 -36.78 -11.79
CA ASP A 49 -9.73 -37.88 -10.82
C ASP A 49 -10.68 -39.04 -11.08
N HIS A 50 -11.80 -38.80 -11.78
CA HIS A 50 -12.75 -39.85 -12.18
C HIS A 50 -12.21 -40.80 -13.27
N ARG A 51 -11.01 -40.56 -13.82
CA ARG A 51 -10.40 -41.45 -14.81
C ARG A 51 -9.62 -42.56 -14.12
N LEU A 52 -10.05 -43.81 -14.36
CA LEU A 52 -9.38 -45.02 -13.87
C LEU A 52 -8.00 -45.23 -14.48
N ILE A 53 -7.84 -44.84 -15.75
CA ILE A 53 -6.56 -44.91 -16.46
C ILE A 53 -5.84 -43.59 -16.25
N LYS A 54 -4.66 -43.66 -15.62
CA LYS A 54 -3.75 -42.52 -15.49
C LYS A 54 -2.84 -42.46 -16.72
N GLN A 55 -2.61 -41.24 -17.20
CA GLN A 55 -1.64 -40.97 -18.27
C GLN A 55 -0.28 -40.59 -17.68
N ASP A 56 0.79 -40.79 -18.43
CA ASP A 56 2.10 -40.24 -18.09
C ASP A 56 2.09 -38.71 -18.18
N VAL A 57 2.90 -38.05 -17.35
CA VAL A 57 3.05 -36.59 -17.38
C VAL A 57 3.82 -36.18 -18.63
N ASP A 58 3.18 -35.41 -19.51
CA ASP A 58 3.80 -34.91 -20.74
C ASP A 58 4.51 -33.57 -20.49
N LYS A 59 5.80 -33.64 -20.13
CA LYS A 59 6.64 -32.47 -19.86
C LYS A 59 6.80 -31.53 -21.08
N ARG A 60 6.78 -32.07 -22.31
CA ARG A 60 6.93 -31.26 -23.52
C ARG A 60 5.67 -30.45 -23.77
N ARG A 61 4.51 -31.08 -23.63
CA ARG A 61 3.22 -30.40 -23.71
C ARG A 61 3.09 -29.34 -22.60
N ILE A 62 3.54 -29.63 -21.37
CA ILE A 62 3.60 -28.64 -20.30
C ILE A 62 4.40 -27.41 -20.75
N LEU A 63 5.63 -27.59 -21.24
CA LEU A 63 6.48 -26.47 -21.65
C LEU A 63 5.81 -25.61 -22.74
N TYR A 64 5.38 -26.22 -23.84
CA TYR A 64 4.82 -25.44 -24.95
C TYR A 64 3.46 -24.83 -24.65
N LYS A 65 2.61 -25.50 -23.85
CA LYS A 65 1.33 -24.92 -23.43
C LYS A 65 1.49 -23.79 -22.42
N SER A 66 2.49 -23.85 -21.56
CA SER A 66 2.88 -22.70 -20.73
C SER A 66 3.36 -21.52 -21.58
N ILE A 67 4.13 -21.76 -22.65
CA ILE A 67 4.52 -20.70 -23.59
C ILE A 67 3.30 -20.10 -24.30
N ASP A 68 2.37 -20.93 -24.79
CA ASP A 68 1.14 -20.44 -25.43
C ASP A 68 0.34 -19.53 -24.48
N THR A 69 0.12 -19.97 -23.23
CA THR A 69 -0.50 -19.16 -22.18
C THR A 69 0.25 -17.85 -21.95
N PHE A 70 1.58 -17.90 -21.82
CA PHE A 70 2.40 -16.71 -21.60
C PHE A 70 2.35 -15.74 -22.78
N ARG A 71 2.28 -16.23 -24.02
CA ARG A 71 2.15 -15.38 -25.22
C ARG A 71 0.83 -14.63 -25.24
N TYR A 72 -0.28 -15.24 -24.82
CA TYR A 72 -1.55 -14.52 -24.68
C TYR A 72 -1.52 -13.50 -23.55
N LEU A 73 -0.82 -13.78 -22.44
CA LEU A 73 -0.57 -12.76 -21.41
C LEU A 73 0.20 -11.57 -21.99
N LEU A 74 1.29 -11.81 -22.70
CA LEU A 74 2.06 -10.75 -23.37
C LEU A 74 1.23 -9.99 -24.42
N ALA A 75 0.32 -10.67 -25.13
CA ALA A 75 -0.57 -10.03 -26.08
C ALA A 75 -1.56 -9.07 -25.38
N ASN A 76 -2.09 -9.46 -24.22
CA ASN A 76 -2.91 -8.59 -23.37
C ASN A 76 -2.11 -7.38 -22.88
N LEU A 77 -0.89 -7.57 -22.37
CA LEU A 77 -0.07 -6.45 -21.88
C LEU A 77 0.25 -5.46 -23.01
N ASN A 78 0.66 -5.96 -24.17
CA ASN A 78 0.90 -5.12 -25.35
C ASN A 78 -0.36 -4.38 -25.84
N MET A 79 -1.56 -4.95 -25.67
CA MET A 79 -2.83 -4.29 -26.07
C MET A 79 -3.09 -3.00 -25.28
N TRP A 80 -2.58 -2.94 -24.06
CA TRP A 80 -2.70 -1.80 -23.14
C TRP A 80 -1.40 -1.02 -23.03
N ASP A 81 -0.49 -1.21 -23.99
CA ASP A 81 0.80 -0.53 -24.07
C ASP A 81 1.68 -0.67 -22.82
N ILE A 82 1.45 -1.71 -22.02
CA ILE A 82 2.30 -2.08 -20.89
C ILE A 82 3.58 -2.71 -21.44
N ASP A 83 4.73 -2.15 -21.06
CA ASP A 83 6.02 -2.57 -21.56
C ASP A 83 6.73 -3.57 -20.63
N THR A 84 8.02 -3.81 -20.90
CA THR A 84 8.80 -4.79 -20.13
C THR A 84 9.18 -4.23 -18.76
N GLU A 85 9.51 -2.95 -18.71
CA GLU A 85 9.90 -2.20 -17.53
C GLU A 85 8.73 -2.12 -16.54
N ASP A 86 7.54 -1.72 -17.01
CA ASP A 86 6.30 -1.69 -16.23
C ASP A 86 6.00 -3.05 -15.59
N PHE A 87 6.09 -4.12 -16.39
CA PHE A 87 5.78 -5.47 -15.94
C PHE A 87 6.79 -5.98 -14.91
N ILE A 88 8.09 -5.72 -15.11
CA ILE A 88 9.14 -6.12 -14.18
C ILE A 88 8.99 -5.37 -12.85
N GLU A 89 8.73 -4.07 -12.89
CA GLU A 89 8.51 -3.27 -11.68
C GLU A 89 7.29 -3.80 -10.91
N ALA A 90 6.15 -3.97 -11.59
CA ALA A 90 4.94 -4.53 -10.98
C ALA A 90 5.16 -5.94 -10.39
N PHE A 91 5.95 -6.78 -11.06
CA PHE A 91 6.33 -8.10 -10.55
C PHE A 91 7.08 -8.01 -9.22
N TRP A 92 8.14 -7.19 -9.15
CA TRP A 92 8.94 -7.04 -7.92
C TRP A 92 8.16 -6.40 -6.79
N ASN A 93 7.32 -5.42 -7.10
CA ASN A 93 6.41 -4.81 -6.12
C ASN A 93 5.42 -5.83 -5.55
N LYS A 94 4.89 -6.71 -6.41
CA LYS A 94 3.99 -7.78 -5.99
C LYS A 94 4.71 -8.83 -5.16
N ASP A 95 5.92 -9.23 -5.55
CA ASP A 95 6.73 -10.20 -4.82
C ASP A 95 7.09 -9.69 -3.41
N LEU A 96 7.55 -8.44 -3.29
CA LEU A 96 7.81 -7.80 -2.00
C LEU A 96 6.57 -7.83 -1.10
N PHE A 97 5.42 -7.38 -1.63
CA PHE A 97 4.15 -7.39 -0.90
C PHE A 97 3.76 -8.79 -0.42
N LEU A 98 3.88 -9.82 -1.29
CA LEU A 98 3.51 -11.19 -0.95
C LEU A 98 4.41 -11.76 0.16
N ASN A 99 5.72 -11.52 0.09
CA ASN A 99 6.65 -11.95 1.13
C ASN A 99 6.40 -11.24 2.45
N MET A 100 6.20 -9.92 2.44
CA MET A 100 5.86 -9.17 3.66
C MET A 100 4.54 -9.65 4.26
N ARG A 101 3.51 -9.87 3.43
CA ARG A 101 2.22 -10.39 3.87
C ARG A 101 2.36 -11.76 4.52
N TYR A 102 3.13 -12.64 3.91
CA TYR A 102 3.39 -13.97 4.47
C TYR A 102 4.07 -13.89 5.85
N GLU A 103 5.05 -13.00 6.02
CA GLU A 103 5.68 -12.79 7.34
C GLU A 103 4.69 -12.19 8.36
N MET A 104 3.86 -11.21 7.97
CA MET A 104 2.82 -10.66 8.86
C MET A 104 1.79 -11.72 9.28
N GLU A 105 1.37 -12.60 8.38
CA GLU A 105 0.41 -13.68 8.69
C GLU A 105 0.96 -14.71 9.69
N LYS A 106 2.28 -14.82 9.84
CA LYS A 106 2.92 -15.64 10.88
C LYS A 106 2.97 -14.95 12.24
N ASN A 107 2.90 -13.62 12.27
CA ASN A 107 2.93 -12.87 13.52
C ASN A 107 1.59 -13.09 14.24
N VAL A 108 1.65 -13.77 15.38
CA VAL A 108 0.51 -13.99 16.26
C VAL A 108 0.68 -13.13 17.49
N TRP A 109 -0.27 -12.23 17.72
CA TRP A 109 -0.31 -11.47 18.95
C TRP A 109 -0.64 -12.39 20.13
N SER A 110 0.08 -12.22 21.23
CA SER A 110 0.13 -13.16 22.36
C SER A 110 0.19 -12.47 23.72
N GLY A 111 -0.37 -11.26 23.82
CA GLY A 111 -0.40 -10.48 25.06
C GLY A 111 0.68 -9.40 25.17
N GLN A 112 1.42 -9.10 24.10
CA GLN A 112 2.37 -7.99 24.09
C GLN A 112 1.66 -6.63 24.23
N PRO A 113 2.27 -5.64 24.88
CA PRO A 113 1.78 -4.25 24.85
C PRO A 113 1.80 -3.72 23.42
N VAL A 114 0.73 -3.04 23.01
CA VAL A 114 0.52 -2.61 21.62
C VAL A 114 0.72 -1.12 21.47
N VAL A 115 1.44 -0.74 20.43
CA VAL A 115 1.49 0.64 19.94
C VAL A 115 0.95 0.65 18.52
N VAL A 116 -0.07 1.48 18.28
CA VAL A 116 -0.62 1.72 16.94
C VAL A 116 0.04 2.96 16.36
N VAL A 117 0.62 2.88 15.17
CA VAL A 117 1.44 3.95 14.60
C VAL A 117 0.89 4.32 13.23
N ASP A 118 0.55 5.59 13.03
CA ASP A 118 0.24 6.11 11.70
C ASP A 118 1.50 6.24 10.84
N MET A 119 1.29 6.33 9.54
CA MET A 119 2.34 6.43 8.55
C MET A 119 2.68 7.89 8.21
N ASP A 120 1.67 8.62 7.72
CA ASP A 120 1.84 9.93 7.12
C ASP A 120 2.07 11.00 8.20
N ASP A 121 3.08 11.85 8.03
CA ASP A 121 3.51 12.88 9.00
C ASP A 121 3.91 12.38 10.41
N VAL A 122 3.95 11.05 10.62
CA VAL A 122 4.46 10.39 11.84
C VAL A 122 5.81 9.73 11.57
N ILE A 123 5.84 8.63 10.80
CA ILE A 123 7.09 7.94 10.40
C ILE A 123 7.66 8.46 9.08
N ASN A 124 6.93 9.32 8.38
CA ASN A 124 7.35 9.96 7.13
C ASN A 124 6.94 11.45 7.11
N SER A 125 7.41 12.20 6.11
CA SER A 125 7.08 13.62 5.91
C SER A 125 6.14 13.84 4.72
N PHE A 126 4.98 13.17 4.70
CA PHE A 126 4.03 13.21 3.60
C PHE A 126 3.71 14.62 3.10
N ARG A 127 3.36 15.55 3.99
CA ARG A 127 2.91 16.90 3.57
C ARG A 127 4.02 17.69 2.87
N GLU A 128 5.24 17.65 3.42
CA GLU A 128 6.38 18.33 2.83
C GLU A 128 6.62 17.86 1.39
N ASP A 129 6.69 16.55 1.17
CA ASP A 129 6.96 16.01 -0.16
C ASP A 129 5.77 16.14 -1.12
N PHE A 130 4.53 16.02 -0.63
CA PHE A 130 3.35 16.22 -1.46
C PHE A 130 3.25 17.67 -1.95
N THR A 131 3.46 18.65 -1.07
CA THR A 131 3.48 20.08 -1.47
C THR A 131 4.65 20.41 -2.38
N GLY A 132 5.83 19.81 -2.15
CA GLY A 132 6.97 19.90 -3.08
C GLY A 132 6.61 19.38 -4.48
N TRP A 133 6.00 18.20 -4.56
CA TRP A 133 5.54 17.64 -5.84
C TRP A 133 4.45 18.51 -6.49
N LEU A 134 3.50 19.07 -5.73
CA LEU A 134 2.49 20.00 -6.28
C LEU A 134 3.14 21.21 -6.95
N SER A 135 4.16 21.79 -6.32
CA SER A 135 4.89 22.93 -6.87
C SER A 135 5.66 22.54 -8.14
N GLU A 136 6.40 21.42 -8.11
CA GLU A 136 7.23 20.97 -9.22
C GLU A 136 6.42 20.44 -10.42
N ALA A 137 5.44 19.58 -10.18
CA ALA A 137 4.70 18.88 -11.22
C ALA A 137 3.49 19.67 -11.74
N ARG A 138 2.92 20.56 -10.91
CA ARG A 138 1.67 21.29 -11.24
C ARG A 138 1.79 22.81 -11.15
N GLY A 139 2.90 23.35 -10.64
CA GLY A 139 3.03 24.79 -10.41
C GLY A 139 2.06 25.33 -9.35
N ILE A 140 1.60 24.47 -8.45
CA ILE A 140 0.68 24.83 -7.37
C ILE A 140 1.52 25.05 -6.11
N ASP A 141 1.59 26.31 -5.67
CA ASP A 141 2.26 26.67 -4.42
C ASP A 141 1.30 26.40 -3.26
N ALA A 142 1.68 25.47 -2.39
CA ALA A 142 0.90 25.06 -1.24
C ALA A 142 1.79 25.04 0.00
N ASP A 143 1.30 25.62 1.09
CA ASP A 143 2.01 25.64 2.36
C ASP A 143 1.92 24.25 3.03
N PRO A 144 3.05 23.57 3.31
CA PRO A 144 3.04 22.31 4.06
C PRO A 144 2.44 22.46 5.47
N GLU A 145 2.48 23.68 6.02
CA GLU A 145 1.86 24.03 7.31
C GLU A 145 0.42 24.55 7.17
N SER A 146 -0.22 24.33 6.02
CA SER A 146 -1.63 24.65 5.84
C SER A 146 -2.50 23.80 6.76
N THR A 147 -3.52 24.43 7.38
CA THR A 147 -4.55 23.74 8.15
C THR A 147 -5.46 22.88 7.27
N GLU A 148 -5.40 23.06 5.95
CA GLU A 148 -6.21 22.31 5.00
C GLU A 148 -5.72 20.87 4.85
N TYR A 149 -6.67 19.96 4.66
CA TYR A 149 -6.38 18.57 4.32
C TYR A 149 -5.87 18.50 2.88
N TYR A 150 -4.67 17.93 2.67
CA TYR A 150 -4.02 17.73 1.36
C TYR A 150 -4.07 18.94 0.41
N SER A 151 -3.91 20.16 0.96
CA SER A 151 -3.89 21.39 0.17
C SER A 151 -5.11 21.54 -0.77
N THR A 152 -6.26 21.00 -0.35
CA THR A 152 -7.46 20.91 -1.21
C THR A 152 -7.95 22.26 -1.69
N LYS A 153 -7.72 23.32 -0.91
CA LYS A 153 -8.07 24.70 -1.27
C LYS A 153 -7.20 25.18 -2.43
N GLU A 154 -5.88 25.11 -2.29
CA GLU A 154 -4.89 25.55 -3.28
C GLU A 154 -5.07 24.78 -4.60
N VAL A 155 -5.31 23.47 -4.50
CA VAL A 155 -5.58 22.61 -5.66
C VAL A 155 -6.87 23.01 -6.39
N LYS A 156 -7.94 23.32 -5.65
CA LYS A 156 -9.21 23.79 -6.24
C LYS A 156 -9.08 25.17 -6.85
N GLU A 157 -8.36 26.08 -6.21
CA GLU A 157 -8.10 27.43 -6.72
C GLU A 157 -7.29 27.39 -8.02
N ALA A 158 -6.40 26.41 -8.16
CA ALA A 158 -5.69 26.12 -9.40
C ALA A 158 -6.57 25.42 -10.48
N GLY A 159 -7.84 25.13 -10.18
CA GLY A 159 -8.80 24.57 -11.14
C GLY A 159 -8.77 23.04 -11.25
N PHE A 160 -8.13 22.35 -10.32
CA PHE A 160 -8.04 20.88 -10.32
C PHE A 160 -8.96 20.24 -9.28
N LEU A 161 -9.24 18.95 -9.48
CA LEU A 161 -9.92 18.11 -8.48
C LEU A 161 -8.88 17.47 -7.56
N PRO A 162 -8.96 17.67 -6.23
CA PRO A 162 -7.97 17.13 -5.28
C PRO A 162 -7.76 15.63 -5.38
N GLU A 163 -8.84 14.86 -5.56
CA GLU A 163 -8.74 13.41 -5.71
C GLU A 163 -7.91 13.04 -6.93
N THR A 164 -8.16 13.65 -8.09
CA THR A 164 -7.39 13.40 -9.31
C THR A 164 -5.91 13.75 -9.13
N VAL A 165 -5.62 14.89 -8.49
CA VAL A 165 -4.25 15.31 -8.22
C VAL A 165 -3.52 14.34 -7.29
N PHE A 166 -4.21 13.81 -6.28
CA PHE A 166 -3.65 12.79 -5.41
C PHE A 166 -3.42 11.45 -6.14
N GLN A 167 -4.33 11.05 -7.04
CA GLN A 167 -4.12 9.88 -7.89
C GLN A 167 -2.89 10.07 -8.80
N ASP A 168 -2.71 11.25 -9.38
CA ASP A 168 -1.56 11.57 -10.21
C ASP A 168 -0.25 11.51 -9.40
N PHE A 169 -0.24 12.01 -8.16
CA PHE A 169 0.91 11.85 -7.26
C PHE A 169 1.26 10.38 -6.99
N ILE A 170 0.25 9.52 -6.80
CA ILE A 170 0.47 8.08 -6.63
C ILE A 170 1.02 7.46 -7.91
N LEU A 171 0.46 7.79 -9.08
CA LEU A 171 0.92 7.27 -10.37
C LEU A 171 2.35 7.68 -10.69
N ASP A 172 2.75 8.88 -10.27
CA ASP A 172 4.13 9.35 -10.38
C ASP A 172 5.08 8.66 -9.39
N GLY A 173 4.62 7.72 -8.57
CA GLY A 173 5.41 7.02 -7.55
C GLY A 173 5.74 7.90 -6.34
N GLY A 174 4.96 8.94 -6.09
CA GLY A 174 5.18 9.92 -5.01
C GLY A 174 5.26 9.28 -3.64
N LEU A 175 4.41 8.29 -3.35
CA LEU A 175 4.38 7.58 -2.07
C LEU A 175 5.69 6.82 -1.77
N ARG A 176 6.43 6.37 -2.79
CA ARG A 176 7.72 5.68 -2.62
C ARG A 176 8.84 6.63 -2.23
N ARG A 177 8.72 7.90 -2.61
CA ARG A 177 9.78 8.90 -2.47
C ARG A 177 9.63 9.77 -1.22
N ILE A 178 8.54 9.58 -0.46
CA ILE A 178 8.34 10.32 0.77
C ILE A 178 9.55 10.12 1.69
N LYS A 179 10.06 11.20 2.24
CA LYS A 179 11.21 11.23 3.11
C LYS A 179 10.86 10.58 4.45
N PRO A 180 11.69 9.66 4.96
CA PRO A 180 11.46 9.05 6.25
C PRO A 180 11.75 10.02 7.40
N ASN A 181 10.92 9.96 8.44
CA ASN A 181 11.22 10.51 9.75
C ASN A 181 12.09 9.50 10.51
N LEU A 182 13.41 9.57 10.28
CA LEU A 182 14.38 8.58 10.79
C LEU A 182 14.35 8.44 12.31
N GLU A 183 14.14 9.54 13.05
CA GLU A 183 14.08 9.53 14.52
C GLU A 183 12.86 8.75 15.02
N MET A 184 11.70 8.90 14.35
CA MET A 184 10.49 8.17 14.71
C MET A 184 10.64 6.69 14.34
N ILE A 185 11.22 6.40 13.17
CA ILE A 185 11.49 5.03 12.75
C ILE A 185 12.43 4.35 13.75
N GLU A 186 13.49 5.03 14.21
CA GLU A 186 14.38 4.49 15.24
C GLU A 186 13.63 4.21 16.56
N THR A 187 12.76 5.14 16.98
CA THR A 187 11.92 4.96 18.17
C THR A 187 10.99 3.75 18.04
N VAL A 188 10.28 3.62 16.92
CA VAL A 188 9.37 2.49 16.65
C VAL A 188 10.15 1.17 16.60
N ASN A 189 11.30 1.15 15.94
CA ASN A 189 12.15 -0.03 15.83
C ASN A 189 12.66 -0.48 17.20
N ARG A 190 13.01 0.47 18.06
CA ARG A 190 13.44 0.19 19.43
C ARG A 190 12.30 -0.40 20.26
N LEU A 191 11.08 0.14 20.17
CA LEU A 191 9.90 -0.43 20.83
C LEU A 191 9.61 -1.86 20.35
N TYR A 192 9.73 -2.10 19.04
CA TYR A 192 9.63 -3.44 18.46
C TYR A 192 10.66 -4.40 19.08
N ASP A 193 11.92 -4.00 19.13
CA ASP A 193 13.03 -4.82 19.66
C ASP A 193 12.89 -5.09 21.17
N GLU A 194 12.18 -4.23 21.90
CA GLU A 194 11.86 -4.37 23.33
C GLU A 194 10.60 -5.23 23.60
N GLY A 195 9.96 -5.74 22.55
CA GLY A 195 8.83 -6.67 22.66
C GLY A 195 7.46 -6.00 22.66
N PHE A 196 7.35 -4.73 22.25
CA PHE A 196 6.05 -4.16 21.93
C PHE A 196 5.52 -4.71 20.61
N TRP A 197 4.22 -4.95 20.54
CA TRP A 197 3.54 -5.19 19.29
C TRP A 197 3.31 -3.87 18.56
N VAL A 198 4.14 -3.60 17.57
CA VAL A 198 3.98 -2.47 16.65
C VAL A 198 2.98 -2.81 15.54
N GLN A 199 1.87 -2.06 15.50
CA GLN A 199 0.87 -2.09 14.43
C GLN A 199 0.95 -0.79 13.63
N ILE A 200 1.28 -0.86 12.33
CA ILE A 200 1.12 0.28 11.42
C ILE A 200 -0.34 0.34 10.97
N LEU A 201 -0.97 1.52 11.04
CA LEU A 201 -2.35 1.72 10.61
C LEU A 201 -2.50 3.06 9.88
N THR A 202 -2.63 3.00 8.55
CA THR A 202 -2.74 4.18 7.68
C THR A 202 -4.15 4.34 7.10
N ALA A 203 -4.55 5.58 6.81
CA ALA A 203 -5.81 5.90 6.13
C ALA A 203 -5.70 5.91 4.59
N ARG A 204 -4.54 5.56 4.03
CA ARG A 204 -4.31 5.49 2.57
C ARG A 204 -5.33 4.58 1.85
N PRO A 205 -5.73 4.89 0.61
CA PRO A 205 -6.78 4.15 -0.11
C PRO A 205 -6.28 2.79 -0.61
N LYS A 206 -6.54 1.72 0.15
CA LYS A 206 -6.11 0.35 -0.17
C LYS A 206 -6.61 -0.22 -1.51
N ASP A 207 -7.73 0.30 -2.01
CA ASP A 207 -8.33 -0.16 -3.27
C ASP A 207 -7.56 0.36 -4.49
N ASN A 208 -6.70 1.38 -4.31
CA ASN A 208 -5.68 1.73 -5.28
C ASN A 208 -4.49 0.77 -5.13
N ILE A 209 -4.30 -0.10 -6.12
CA ILE A 209 -3.26 -1.14 -6.14
C ILE A 209 -1.84 -0.54 -6.09
N THR A 210 -1.60 0.58 -6.78
CA THR A 210 -0.31 1.29 -6.73
C THR A 210 -0.06 1.83 -5.33
N CYS A 211 -1.05 2.48 -4.72
CA CYS A 211 -0.97 2.97 -3.35
C CYS A 211 -0.65 1.85 -2.34
N LEU A 212 -1.34 0.71 -2.47
CA LEU A 212 -1.09 -0.47 -1.66
C LEU A 212 0.38 -0.92 -1.79
N HIS A 213 0.85 -1.16 -3.01
CA HIS A 213 2.20 -1.67 -3.25
C HIS A 213 3.29 -0.66 -2.86
N ASP A 214 3.09 0.62 -3.15
CA ASP A 214 4.02 1.69 -2.79
C ASP A 214 4.15 1.87 -1.29
N THR A 215 3.06 1.67 -0.55
CA THR A 215 3.06 1.74 0.92
C THR A 215 3.93 0.63 1.52
N PHE A 216 3.79 -0.61 1.04
CA PHE A 216 4.65 -1.72 1.46
C PHE A 216 6.09 -1.54 1.00
N TYR A 217 6.29 -1.10 -0.24
CA TYR A 217 7.60 -0.77 -0.77
C TYR A 217 8.32 0.25 0.12
N TRP A 218 7.65 1.35 0.43
CA TRP A 218 8.19 2.39 1.28
C TRP A 218 8.55 1.86 2.66
N ALA A 219 7.63 1.14 3.32
CA ALA A 219 7.85 0.64 4.69
C ALA A 219 9.05 -0.30 4.76
N HIS A 220 9.23 -1.16 3.76
CA HIS A 220 10.39 -2.04 3.64
C HIS A 220 11.70 -1.26 3.49
N HIS A 221 11.76 -0.32 2.54
CA HIS A 221 12.99 0.41 2.22
C HIS A 221 13.35 1.47 3.26
N ALA A 222 12.36 2.01 3.98
CA ALA A 222 12.56 2.89 5.11
C ALA A 222 13.08 2.13 6.36
N GLY A 223 13.04 0.79 6.36
CA GLY A 223 13.56 -0.03 7.45
C GLY A 223 12.70 -0.04 8.70
N VAL A 224 11.38 0.19 8.57
CA VAL A 224 10.44 0.16 9.69
C VAL A 224 10.15 -1.29 10.08
N LYS A 225 10.37 -1.62 11.35
CA LYS A 225 10.00 -2.90 11.94
C LYS A 225 8.57 -2.82 12.48
N PHE A 226 7.75 -3.77 12.10
CA PHE A 226 6.37 -3.87 12.56
C PHE A 226 5.89 -5.31 12.51
N HIS A 227 4.82 -5.59 13.24
CA HIS A 227 4.18 -6.90 13.21
C HIS A 227 3.14 -6.96 12.09
N HIS A 228 2.31 -5.92 11.98
CA HIS A 228 1.22 -5.81 11.00
C HIS A 228 1.15 -4.40 10.41
N LEU A 229 0.68 -4.30 9.17
CA LEU A 229 0.37 -3.06 8.46
C LEU A 229 -1.02 -3.18 7.86
N ASP A 230 -1.92 -2.31 8.31
CA ASP A 230 -3.32 -2.29 7.89
C ASP A 230 -3.71 -0.92 7.31
N PHE A 231 -4.78 -0.94 6.51
CA PHE A 231 -5.37 0.23 5.88
C PHE A 231 -6.80 0.41 6.38
N SER A 232 -7.08 1.51 7.05
CA SER A 232 -8.45 1.87 7.46
C SER A 232 -8.63 3.39 7.50
N PRO A 233 -9.59 3.96 6.74
CA PRO A 233 -9.96 5.36 6.87
C PRO A 233 -10.73 5.65 8.19
N GLU A 234 -11.21 4.61 8.86
CA GLU A 234 -11.91 4.67 10.15
C GLU A 234 -11.10 3.86 11.17
N LYS A 235 -10.04 4.49 11.69
CA LYS A 235 -8.98 3.79 12.45
C LYS A 235 -9.46 3.28 13.81
N PHE A 236 -10.22 4.06 14.56
CA PHE A 236 -10.76 3.60 15.84
C PHE A 236 -11.74 2.43 15.65
N ARG A 237 -12.61 2.48 14.64
CA ARG A 237 -13.49 1.36 14.30
C ARG A 237 -12.72 0.08 13.95
N TRP A 238 -11.56 0.20 13.30
CA TRP A 238 -10.68 -0.93 13.06
C TRP A 238 -10.07 -1.45 14.36
N LEU A 239 -9.67 -0.55 15.27
CA LEU A 239 -9.02 -0.89 16.55
C LEU A 239 -9.93 -1.71 17.45
N VAL A 240 -11.20 -1.33 17.60
CA VAL A 240 -12.17 -2.02 18.47
C VAL A 240 -12.55 -3.43 18.01
N GLN A 241 -12.05 -3.87 16.86
CA GLN A 241 -12.27 -5.23 16.32
C GLN A 241 -11.09 -6.16 16.59
N LYS A 242 -10.10 -5.71 17.38
CA LYS A 242 -8.85 -6.44 17.60
C LYS A 242 -8.80 -7.04 18.99
N ASP A 243 -8.31 -8.27 19.07
CA ASP A 243 -8.15 -9.01 20.33
C ASP A 243 -7.33 -8.24 21.37
N PHE A 244 -6.32 -7.50 20.93
CA PHE A 244 -5.48 -6.70 21.82
C PHE A 244 -6.18 -5.45 22.38
N TYR A 245 -7.23 -4.96 21.72
CA TYR A 245 -8.09 -3.91 22.26
C TYR A 245 -9.01 -4.49 23.34
N ASP A 246 -9.64 -5.63 23.05
CA ASP A 246 -10.50 -6.34 24.01
C ASP A 246 -9.73 -6.79 25.27
N ALA A 247 -8.43 -7.07 25.12
CA ALA A 247 -7.54 -7.43 26.22
C ALA A 247 -6.93 -6.23 26.97
N ASP A 248 -7.30 -4.99 26.62
CA ASP A 248 -6.78 -3.76 27.21
C ASP A 248 -5.24 -3.66 27.15
N GLN A 249 -4.66 -4.05 26.01
CA GLN A 249 -3.20 -4.07 25.81
C GLN A 249 -2.70 -2.92 24.93
N VAL A 250 -3.59 -2.01 24.50
CA VAL A 250 -3.21 -0.82 23.72
C VAL A 250 -2.61 0.23 24.66
N VAL A 251 -1.30 0.43 24.57
CA VAL A 251 -0.59 1.45 25.34
C VAL A 251 -0.93 2.84 24.81
N CYS A 252 -0.75 3.04 23.50
CA CYS A 252 -1.13 4.29 22.84
C CYS A 252 -1.27 4.13 21.32
N ALA A 253 -1.91 5.13 20.71
CA ALA A 253 -1.77 5.42 19.29
C ALA A 253 -0.79 6.58 19.07
N ILE A 254 -0.06 6.57 17.96
CA ILE A 254 0.79 7.67 17.49
C ILE A 254 0.23 8.14 16.15
N ASP A 255 -0.38 9.32 16.12
CA ASP A 255 -1.19 9.78 14.97
C ASP A 255 -1.16 11.31 14.91
N ASP A 256 -0.90 11.90 13.74
CA ASP A 256 -0.88 13.36 13.52
C ASP A 256 -2.29 13.95 13.32
N SER A 257 -3.23 13.12 12.88
CA SER A 257 -4.55 13.54 12.46
C SER A 257 -5.40 13.94 13.64
N ALA A 258 -5.82 15.21 13.70
CA ALA A 258 -6.72 15.68 14.75
C ALA A 258 -8.04 14.89 14.82
N LYS A 259 -8.56 14.42 13.68
CA LYS A 259 -9.74 13.55 13.62
C LYS A 259 -9.50 12.25 14.38
N HIS A 260 -8.46 11.49 14.01
CA HIS A 260 -8.20 10.17 14.56
C HIS A 260 -7.68 10.23 16.00
N ALA A 261 -6.75 11.14 16.29
CA ALA A 261 -6.27 11.37 17.65
C ALA A 261 -7.41 11.71 18.61
N SER A 262 -8.32 12.62 18.22
CA SER A 262 -9.49 12.95 19.03
C SER A 262 -10.44 11.77 19.23
N GLU A 263 -10.63 10.95 18.19
CA GLU A 263 -11.50 9.78 18.24
C GLU A 263 -10.96 8.72 19.20
N TYR A 264 -9.69 8.35 19.07
CA TYR A 264 -9.00 7.45 20.02
C TYR A 264 -9.13 7.94 21.46
N ALA A 265 -8.81 9.21 21.70
CA ALA A 265 -8.83 9.81 23.03
C ALA A 265 -10.22 9.81 23.67
N LYS A 266 -11.26 10.14 22.91
CA LYS A 266 -12.67 10.09 23.37
C LYS A 266 -13.09 8.70 23.83
N HIS A 267 -12.46 7.67 23.27
CA HIS A 267 -12.74 6.27 23.59
C HIS A 267 -11.68 5.64 24.51
N GLY A 268 -10.89 6.46 25.20
CA GLY A 268 -10.03 6.02 26.29
C GLY A 268 -8.63 5.56 25.88
N VAL A 269 -8.28 5.63 24.60
CA VAL A 269 -6.92 5.29 24.12
C VAL A 269 -6.02 6.50 24.26
N HIS A 270 -4.84 6.35 24.87
CA HIS A 270 -3.85 7.41 24.91
C HIS A 270 -3.28 7.68 23.52
N VAL A 271 -3.04 8.95 23.18
CA VAL A 271 -2.52 9.34 21.88
C VAL A 271 -1.31 10.23 22.04
N LEU A 272 -0.23 9.91 21.34
CA LEU A 272 0.93 10.76 21.16
C LEU A 272 0.82 11.40 19.77
N SER A 273 0.74 12.72 19.70
CA SER A 273 0.59 13.43 18.42
C SER A 273 1.72 14.44 18.22
N PRO A 274 2.37 14.48 17.05
CA PRO A 274 3.33 15.53 16.76
C PRO A 274 2.62 16.88 16.73
N ILE A 275 3.28 17.95 17.18
CA ILE A 275 2.74 19.31 17.04
C ILE A 275 2.83 19.71 15.57
N LYS A 276 1.67 19.93 14.96
CA LYS A 276 1.53 20.39 13.57
C LYS A 276 0.57 21.58 13.50
N SER A 277 0.76 22.45 12.53
CA SER A 277 -0.13 23.59 12.27
C SER A 277 -1.61 23.23 12.19
N TYR A 278 -1.94 22.07 11.62
CA TYR A 278 -3.31 21.60 11.37
C TYR A 278 -3.95 20.80 12.51
N ASN A 279 -3.27 20.56 13.64
CA ASN A 279 -3.80 19.76 14.74
C ASN A 279 -3.82 20.49 16.09
N GLN A 280 -3.82 21.83 16.07
CA GLN A 280 -3.74 22.67 17.26
C GLN A 280 -4.93 22.50 18.22
N GLU A 281 -6.07 22.03 17.74
CA GLU A 281 -7.25 21.70 18.53
C GLU A 281 -7.01 20.55 19.54
N LEU A 282 -5.97 19.74 19.34
CA LEU A 282 -5.62 18.62 20.22
C LEU A 282 -5.09 19.07 21.59
N LYS A 283 -4.62 20.32 21.71
CA LYS A 283 -3.93 20.84 22.92
C LYS A 283 -4.67 20.65 24.24
N ASN A 284 -6.00 20.57 24.21
CA ASN A 284 -6.83 20.47 25.41
C ASN A 284 -7.65 19.18 25.47
N ILE A 285 -7.32 18.19 24.64
CA ILE A 285 -8.03 16.91 24.62
C ILE A 285 -7.39 15.98 25.63
N SER A 286 -8.18 15.54 26.61
CA SER A 286 -7.74 14.53 27.59
C SER A 286 -7.23 13.28 26.87
N LYS A 287 -6.16 12.68 27.40
CA LYS A 287 -5.45 11.52 26.80
C LYS A 287 -4.71 11.79 25.49
N VAL A 288 -4.63 13.04 25.03
CA VAL A 288 -3.71 13.42 23.95
C VAL A 288 -2.51 14.13 24.54
N GLU A 289 -1.32 13.63 24.23
CA GLU A 289 -0.05 14.26 24.56
C GLU A 289 0.64 14.72 23.28
N LEU A 290 0.86 16.03 23.17
CA LEU A 290 1.51 16.64 22.03
C LEU A 290 3.03 16.67 22.24
N TYR A 291 3.79 16.28 21.21
CA TYR A 291 5.25 16.32 21.25
C TYR A 291 5.83 17.15 20.10
N ASN A 292 6.90 17.89 20.36
CA ASN A 292 7.68 18.62 19.37
C ASN A 292 9.05 17.98 19.07
N ASP A 293 9.44 16.99 19.87
CA ASP A 293 10.70 16.29 19.80
C ASP A 293 10.40 14.78 19.80
N THR A 294 10.75 14.14 18.69
CA THR A 294 10.52 12.71 18.47
C THR A 294 11.26 11.85 19.50
N SER A 295 12.40 12.33 20.03
CA SER A 295 13.18 11.59 21.02
C SER A 295 12.45 11.40 22.35
N LEU A 296 11.41 12.21 22.63
CA LEU A 296 10.58 12.08 23.83
C LEU A 296 9.59 10.93 23.73
N VAL A 297 9.15 10.59 22.52
CA VAL A 297 8.07 9.62 22.25
C VAL A 297 8.38 8.27 22.90
N TYR A 298 9.63 7.81 22.82
CA TYR A 298 10.05 6.57 23.46
C TYR A 298 9.75 6.55 24.97
N ASN A 299 10.11 7.63 25.68
CA ASN A 299 9.89 7.71 27.13
C ASN A 299 8.40 7.85 27.46
N LEU A 300 7.64 8.57 26.63
CA LEU A 300 6.19 8.72 26.80
C LEU A 300 5.47 7.37 26.68
N VAL A 301 5.82 6.54 25.69
CA VAL A 301 5.25 5.19 25.53
C VAL A 301 5.51 4.34 26.77
N HIS A 302 6.72 4.37 27.33
CA HIS A 302 7.04 3.61 28.54
C HIS A 302 6.29 4.11 29.78
N ASN A 303 6.20 5.43 29.98
CA ASN A 303 5.43 6.00 31.09
C ASN A 303 3.95 5.58 31.04
N LEU A 304 3.36 5.53 29.84
CA LEU A 304 1.98 5.09 29.64
C LEU A 304 1.77 3.60 29.86
N LYS A 305 2.80 2.77 29.63
CA LYS A 305 2.74 1.33 29.92
C LYS A 305 2.74 1.04 31.43
N GLU A 306 3.35 1.93 32.23
CA GLU A 306 3.46 1.77 33.68
C GLU A 306 2.27 2.35 34.46
N SER A 307 1.41 3.16 33.82
CA SER A 307 0.25 3.83 34.42
C SER A 307 -1.02 2.98 34.41
#